data_AF-A0A953Y5K3-F1
#
_entry.id   AF-A0A953Y5K3-F1
#
_cell.length_a   1.000
_cell.length_b   1.000
_cell.length_c   1.000
_cell.angle_alpha   90.00
_cell.angle_beta   90.00
_cell.angle_gamma   90.00
#
_symmetry.space_group_name_H-M   'P 1'
#
loop_
_entity.id
_entity.type
_entity.pdbx_description
1 polymer ?
#
loop_
_entity_poly.entity_id
_entity_poly.type
_entity_poly.pdbx_seq_one_letter_code
_entity_poly.pdbx_strand_id
1 'polypeptide(L)'
;SPADFWQRWNQPVNLLLWTLVFRRWGRRAPLGALLVTFLISGLFHEYTAAIASLHLRGYQLAFFLLHGLAAALTWRWRPQGAARAAGHVGTVAFGLATSPLFFASLVPVFADLVAFYPHGPLLPP
;
A
#
# COMPACT_ATOMS: atom_id res chain seq x y z
N SER A 1 -5.30 13.99 -1.99
CA SER A 1 -6.10 12.84 -2.44
C SER A 1 -5.30 11.54 -2.28
N PRO A 2 -5.88 10.34 -2.50
CA PRO A 2 -5.12 9.09 -2.56
C PRO A 2 -3.94 9.13 -3.54
N ALA A 3 -4.10 9.73 -4.73
CA ALA A 3 -2.99 9.93 -5.67
C ALA A 3 -1.86 10.77 -5.06
N ASP A 4 -2.19 11.89 -4.42
CA ASP A 4 -1.18 12.76 -3.80
C ASP A 4 -0.48 12.10 -2.61
N PHE A 5 -1.21 11.27 -1.85
CA PHE A 5 -0.65 10.53 -0.72
C PHE A 5 0.42 9.55 -1.21
N TRP A 6 0.08 8.71 -2.18
CA TRP A 6 1.00 7.71 -2.71
C TRP A 6 2.19 8.30 -3.43
N GLN A 7 2.06 9.47 -4.05
CA GLN A 7 3.21 10.18 -4.62
C GLN A 7 4.21 10.68 -3.57
N ARG A 8 3.76 10.92 -2.32
CA ARG A 8 4.60 11.44 -1.23
C ARG A 8 5.11 10.34 -0.32
N TRP A 9 4.35 9.25 -0.19
CA TRP A 9 4.68 8.11 0.64
C TRP A 9 5.85 7.31 0.06
N ASN A 10 6.83 6.95 0.90
CA ASN A 10 7.93 6.04 0.54
C ASN A 10 8.61 6.37 -0.82
N GLN A 11 9.29 7.52 -0.86
CA GLN A 11 9.98 8.02 -2.06
C GLN A 11 10.93 7.01 -2.73
N PRO A 12 11.74 6.22 -1.99
CA PRO A 12 12.61 5.23 -2.61
C PRO A 12 11.85 4.19 -3.43
N VAL A 13 10.75 3.65 -2.89
CA VAL A 13 9.91 2.67 -3.60
C VAL A 13 9.20 3.32 -4.79
N ASN A 14 8.73 4.56 -4.65
CA ASN A 14 8.16 5.31 -5.77
C ASN A 14 9.16 5.46 -6.93
N LEU A 15 10.41 5.82 -6.64
CA LEU A 15 11.45 5.95 -7.66
C LEU A 15 11.75 4.60 -8.34
N LEU A 16 11.82 3.52 -7.56
CA LEU A 16 12.00 2.17 -8.09
C LEU A 16 10.85 1.77 -9.04
N LEU A 17 9.60 1.94 -8.60
CA LEU A 17 8.44 1.60 -9.43
C LEU A 17 8.30 2.54 -10.63
N TRP A 18 8.68 3.81 -10.48
CA TRP A 18 8.77 4.75 -11.59
C TRP A 18 9.73 4.25 -12.67
N THR A 19 10.93 3.85 -12.27
CA THR A 19 11.98 3.41 -13.21
C THR A 19 11.66 2.06 -13.87
N LEU A 20 11.11 1.10 -13.11
CA LEU A 20 10.83 -0.25 -13.59
C LEU A 20 9.53 -0.35 -14.40
N VAL A 21 8.47 0.34 -13.98
CA VAL A 21 7.12 0.18 -14.55
C VAL A 21 6.73 1.41 -15.36
N PHE A 22 6.68 2.54 -14.69
CA PHE A 22 6.00 3.72 -15.21
C PHE A 22 6.77 4.43 -16.33
N ARG A 23 8.10 4.44 -16.31
CA ARG A 23 8.93 5.10 -17.33
C ARG A 23 8.65 4.53 -18.73
N ARG A 24 8.36 3.24 -18.84
CA ARG A 24 8.12 2.55 -20.12
C ARG A 24 6.71 2.77 -20.66
N TRP A 25 5.69 2.82 -19.79
CA TRP A 25 4.27 2.83 -20.21
C TRP A 25 3.49 4.08 -19.84
N GLY A 26 3.96 4.85 -18.87
CA GLY A 26 3.26 6.01 -18.30
C GLY A 26 3.01 7.15 -19.28
N ARG A 27 3.81 7.28 -20.35
CA ARG A 27 3.60 8.30 -21.39
C ARG A 27 2.39 8.00 -22.28
N ARG A 28 2.05 6.72 -22.49
CA ARG A 28 0.97 6.30 -23.40
C ARG A 28 -0.30 5.96 -22.63
N ALA A 29 -0.16 5.32 -21.48
CA ALA A 29 -1.29 4.86 -20.66
C ALA A 29 -1.00 5.14 -19.17
N PRO A 30 -1.07 6.40 -18.70
CA PRO A 30 -0.70 6.77 -17.34
C PRO A 30 -1.56 6.07 -16.28
N LEU A 31 -2.86 5.92 -16.51
CA LEU A 31 -3.76 5.20 -15.58
C LEU A 31 -3.47 3.70 -15.59
N GLY A 32 -3.22 3.10 -16.76
CA GLY A 32 -2.82 1.70 -16.86
C GLY A 32 -1.51 1.42 -16.13
N ALA A 33 -0.50 2.28 -16.32
CA ALA A 33 0.78 2.21 -15.62
C ALA A 33 0.59 2.36 -14.10
N LEU A 34 -0.32 3.22 -13.65
CA LEU A 34 -0.67 3.36 -12.24
C LEU A 34 -1.25 2.06 -11.67
N LEU A 35 -2.28 1.52 -12.32
CA LEU A 35 -2.93 0.29 -11.86
C LEU A 35 -1.96 -0.90 -11.84
N VAL A 36 -1.13 -1.04 -12.87
CA VAL A 36 -0.08 -2.08 -12.91
C VAL A 36 0.93 -1.89 -11.78
N THR A 37 1.31 -0.65 -11.47
CA THR A 37 2.23 -0.36 -10.36
C THR A 37 1.66 -0.83 -9.02
N PHE A 38 0.38 -0.55 -8.77
CA PHE A 38 -0.32 -1.03 -7.58
C PHE A 38 -0.50 -2.55 -7.57
N LEU A 39 -0.78 -3.16 -8.71
CA LEU A 39 -0.84 -4.63 -8.84
C LEU A 39 0.50 -5.26 -8.46
N ILE A 40 1.61 -4.78 -9.01
CA ILE A 40 2.96 -5.29 -8.70
C ILE A 40 3.29 -5.09 -7.22
N SER A 41 3.01 -3.90 -6.66
CA SER A 41 3.21 -3.64 -5.24
C SER A 41 2.36 -4.57 -4.36
N GLY A 42 1.09 -4.79 -4.72
CA GLY A 42 0.18 -5.70 -4.03
C GLY A 42 0.65 -7.14 -4.05
N LEU A 43 1.10 -7.64 -5.21
CA LEU A 43 1.68 -8.98 -5.34
C LEU A 43 2.94 -9.13 -4.50
N PHE A 44 3.81 -8.12 -4.47
CA PHE A 44 5.01 -8.16 -3.63
C PHE A 44 4.66 -8.24 -2.14
N HIS A 45 3.72 -7.41 -1.66
CA HIS A 45 3.32 -7.43 -0.25
C HIS A 45 2.60 -8.72 0.13
N GLU A 46 1.73 -9.24 -0.75
CA GLU A 46 1.06 -10.52 -0.55
C GLU A 46 2.08 -11.66 -0.50
N TYR A 47 3.06 -11.67 -1.39
CA TYR A 47 4.15 -12.66 -1.38
C TYR A 47 4.96 -12.61 -0.08
N THR A 48 5.37 -11.42 0.37
CA THR A 48 6.12 -11.29 1.62
C THR A 48 5.30 -11.69 2.84
N ALA A 49 4.01 -11.32 2.88
CA ALA A 49 3.11 -11.70 3.96
C ALA A 49 2.83 -13.21 3.93
N ALA A 50 2.68 -13.81 2.76
CA ALA A 50 2.47 -15.24 2.59
C ALA A 50 3.69 -16.06 3.01
N ILE A 51 4.91 -15.59 2.75
CA ILE A 51 6.12 -16.24 3.27
C ILE A 51 6.21 -16.11 4.79
N ALA A 52 5.95 -14.91 5.32
CA ALA A 52 6.09 -14.66 6.76
C ALA A 52 5.03 -15.40 7.59
N SER A 53 3.81 -15.54 7.07
CA SER A 53 2.70 -16.20 7.77
C SER A 53 2.43 -17.62 7.31
N LEU A 54 3.08 -18.09 6.24
CA LEU A 54 2.80 -19.35 5.53
C LEU A 54 1.36 -19.46 4.98
N HIS A 55 0.65 -18.32 4.81
CA HIS A 55 -0.72 -18.29 4.32
C HIS A 55 -0.92 -17.26 3.20
N LEU A 56 -1.54 -17.68 2.10
CA LEU A 56 -2.00 -16.79 1.03
C LEU A 56 -3.45 -16.36 1.32
N ARG A 57 -3.70 -15.07 1.57
CA ARG A 57 -5.02 -14.55 1.99
C ARG A 57 -5.64 -13.59 0.99
N GLY A 58 -4.82 -12.95 0.17
CA GLY A 58 -5.21 -11.92 -0.79
C GLY A 58 -5.47 -10.54 -0.18
N TYR A 59 -5.29 -10.36 1.13
CA TYR A 59 -5.61 -9.10 1.80
C TYR A 59 -4.67 -7.96 1.39
N GLN A 60 -3.37 -8.24 1.22
CA GLN A 60 -2.41 -7.23 0.77
C GLN A 60 -2.71 -6.87 -0.68
N LEU A 61 -2.95 -7.87 -1.54
CA LEU A 61 -3.34 -7.62 -2.93
C LEU A 61 -4.60 -6.76 -3.02
N ALA A 62 -5.65 -7.09 -2.25
CA ALA A 62 -6.90 -6.33 -2.22
C ALA A 62 -6.68 -4.88 -1.75
N PHE A 63 -5.89 -4.68 -0.70
CA PHE A 63 -5.53 -3.34 -0.19
C PHE A 63 -4.90 -2.48 -1.30
N PHE A 64 -3.86 -3.00 -1.97
CA PHE A 64 -3.17 -2.25 -3.01
C PHE A 64 -4.04 -2.02 -4.26
N LEU A 65 -4.88 -2.96 -4.66
CA LEU A 65 -5.81 -2.75 -5.78
C LEU A 65 -6.85 -1.66 -5.50
N LEU A 66 -7.44 -1.64 -4.30
CA LEU A 66 -8.35 -0.57 -3.88
C LEU A 66 -7.66 0.80 -3.88
N HIS A 67 -6.43 0.86 -3.34
CA HIS A 67 -5.64 2.09 -3.35
C HIS A 67 -5.24 2.52 -4.76
N GLY A 68 -4.94 1.58 -5.66
CA GLY A 68 -4.65 1.86 -7.07
C GLY A 68 -5.85 2.44 -7.81
N LEU A 69 -7.04 1.89 -7.60
CA LEU A 69 -8.29 2.44 -8.15
C LEU A 69 -8.55 3.85 -7.59
N ALA A 70 -8.45 4.04 -6.28
CA ALA A 70 -8.65 5.36 -5.66
C ALA A 70 -7.62 6.40 -6.15
N ALA A 71 -6.36 6.00 -6.33
CA ALA A 71 -5.33 6.85 -6.91
C ALA A 71 -5.62 7.17 -8.39
N ALA A 72 -6.09 6.21 -9.18
CA ALA A 72 -6.47 6.42 -10.58
C ALA A 72 -7.64 7.41 -10.69
N LEU A 73 -8.69 7.23 -9.88
CA LEU A 73 -9.85 8.11 -9.82
C LEU A 73 -9.49 9.54 -9.42
N THR A 74 -8.43 9.70 -8.62
CA THR A 74 -7.99 11.02 -8.12
C THR A 74 -6.73 11.56 -8.80
N TRP A 75 -6.24 10.90 -9.86
CA TRP A 75 -4.95 11.21 -10.50
C TRP A 75 -4.83 12.66 -10.99
N ARG A 76 -5.91 13.20 -11.55
CA ARG A 76 -6.00 14.59 -12.04
C ARG A 76 -6.75 15.53 -11.10
N TRP A 77 -7.20 15.04 -9.95
CA TRP A 77 -7.96 15.85 -9.02
C TRP A 77 -7.01 16.76 -8.24
N ARG A 78 -7.13 18.08 -8.47
CA ARG A 78 -6.31 19.12 -7.84
C ARG A 78 -7.19 20.07 -7.02
N PRO A 79 -7.76 19.61 -5.89
CA PRO A 79 -8.70 20.41 -5.12
C PRO A 79 -8.02 21.61 -4.45
N GLN A 80 -8.75 22.71 -4.31
CA GLN A 80 -8.32 23.95 -3.67
C GLN A 80 -9.29 24.34 -2.55
N GLY A 81 -8.86 25.20 -1.62
CA GLY A 81 -9.70 25.69 -0.52
C GLY A 81 -10.35 24.57 0.31
N ALA A 82 -11.64 24.71 0.59
CA ALA A 82 -12.41 23.72 1.37
C ALA A 82 -12.40 22.31 0.75
N ALA A 83 -12.40 22.21 -0.58
CA ALA A 83 -12.33 20.91 -1.27
C ALA A 83 -11.00 20.18 -0.99
N ARG A 84 -9.91 20.92 -0.75
CA ARG A 84 -8.62 20.33 -0.37
C ARG A 84 -8.69 19.72 1.02
N ALA A 85 -9.29 20.42 1.98
CA ALA A 85 -9.51 19.91 3.33
C ALA A 85 -10.39 18.64 3.29
N ALA A 86 -11.49 18.67 2.56
CA ALA A 86 -12.34 17.50 2.34
C ALA A 86 -11.57 16.34 1.69
N GLY A 87 -10.71 16.64 0.70
CA GLY A 87 -9.84 15.63 0.09
C GLY A 87 -8.83 15.02 1.05
N HIS A 88 -8.30 15.78 2.01
CA HIS A 88 -7.42 15.26 3.06
C HIS A 88 -8.19 14.34 4.01
N VAL A 89 -9.33 14.81 4.54
CA VAL A 89 -10.20 14.01 5.43
C VAL A 89 -10.62 12.72 4.73
N GLY A 90 -11.06 12.80 3.47
CA GLY A 90 -11.44 11.63 2.68
C GLY A 90 -10.28 10.66 2.43
N THR A 91 -9.06 11.17 2.23
CA THR A 91 -7.88 10.31 2.07
C THR A 91 -7.55 9.57 3.37
N VAL A 92 -7.62 10.26 4.51
CA VAL A 92 -7.41 9.65 5.84
C VAL A 92 -8.49 8.63 6.13
N ALA A 93 -9.77 8.99 5.96
CA ALA A 93 -10.89 8.09 6.18
C ALA A 93 -10.81 6.84 5.30
N PHE A 94 -10.46 7.00 4.02
CA PHE A 94 -10.24 5.88 3.11
C PHE A 94 -9.10 4.96 3.59
N GLY A 95 -7.96 5.53 3.96
CA GLY A 95 -6.83 4.75 4.48
C GLY A 95 -7.16 4.01 5.78
N LEU A 96 -7.93 4.62 6.68
CA LEU A 96 -8.40 3.95 7.90
C LEU A 96 -9.35 2.80 7.57
N ALA A 97 -10.31 3.03 6.67
CA ALA A 97 -11.30 2.03 6.27
C ALA A 97 -10.66 0.80 5.57
N THR A 98 -9.58 0.98 4.82
CA THR A 98 -8.86 -0.11 4.14
C THR A 98 -7.75 -0.73 5.00
N SER A 99 -7.32 -0.06 6.08
CA SER A 99 -6.26 -0.54 6.96
C SER A 99 -6.46 -1.95 7.54
N PRO A 100 -7.68 -2.45 7.83
CA PRO A 100 -7.86 -3.82 8.28
C PRO A 100 -7.34 -4.85 7.28
N LEU A 101 -7.43 -4.59 5.97
CA LEU A 101 -6.86 -5.47 4.95
C LEU A 101 -5.33 -5.57 5.10
N PHE A 102 -4.68 -4.45 5.36
CA PHE A 102 -3.23 -4.44 5.55
C PHE A 102 -2.86 -5.17 6.85
N PHE A 103 -3.45 -4.80 7.99
CA PHE A 103 -3.04 -5.31 9.30
C PHE A 103 -3.51 -6.75 9.57
N ALA A 104 -4.67 -7.18 9.07
CA ALA A 104 -5.15 -8.56 9.25
C ALA A 104 -4.22 -9.60 8.60
N SER A 105 -3.44 -9.20 7.59
CA SER A 105 -2.41 -10.06 7.00
C SER A 105 -1.19 -10.26 7.91
N LEU A 106 -0.95 -9.32 8.84
CA LEU A 106 0.21 -9.33 9.74
C LEU A 106 -0.09 -9.99 11.09
N VAL A 107 -1.36 -10.10 11.49
CA VAL A 107 -1.78 -10.72 12.75
C VAL A 107 -1.13 -12.10 12.98
N PRO A 108 -1.12 -13.04 12.01
CA PRO A 108 -0.48 -14.34 12.21
C PRO A 108 1.02 -14.22 12.42
N VAL A 109 1.68 -13.34 11.65
CA VAL A 109 3.13 -13.12 11.76
C VAL A 109 3.49 -12.68 13.19
N PHE A 110 2.73 -11.76 13.76
CA PHE A 110 2.96 -11.31 15.13
C PHE A 110 2.63 -12.39 16.17
N ALA A 111 1.55 -13.15 15.97
CA ALA A 111 1.19 -14.25 16.85
C ALA A 111 2.30 -15.32 16.87
N ASP A 112 2.84 -15.68 15.71
CA ASP A 112 3.91 -16.66 15.56
C ASP A 112 5.23 -16.15 16.18
N LEU A 113 5.55 -14.87 16.00
CA LEU A 113 6.73 -14.25 16.64
C LEU A 113 6.63 -14.25 18.17
N VAL A 114 5.46 -13.93 18.73
CA VAL A 114 5.22 -13.96 20.19
C VAL A 114 5.31 -15.39 20.71
N ALA A 115 4.76 -16.36 19.98
CA ALA A 115 4.85 -17.78 20.34
C ALA A 115 6.30 -18.31 20.30
N PHE A 116 7.12 -17.83 19.36
CA PHE A 116 8.53 -18.20 19.23
C PHE A 116 9.43 -17.56 20.30
N TYR A 117 9.07 -16.38 20.82
CA TYR A 117 9.80 -15.67 21.89
C TYR A 117 8.94 -15.46 23.15
N PRO A 118 8.60 -16.52 23.91
CA PRO A 118 7.71 -16.40 25.07
C PRO A 118 8.31 -15.60 26.24
N HIS A 119 9.62 -15.33 26.24
CA HIS A 119 10.34 -14.70 27.37
C HIS A 119 11.00 -13.34 27.05
N GLY A 120 10.68 -12.73 25.90
CA GLY A 120 11.31 -11.48 25.46
C GLY A 120 12.78 -11.66 25.05
N PRO A 121 13.43 -10.63 24.47
CA PRO A 121 14.86 -10.69 24.21
C PRO A 121 15.57 -10.90 25.55
N LEU A 122 16.44 -11.92 25.62
CA LEU A 122 17.49 -12.00 26.63
C LEU A 122 18.32 -10.72 26.47
N LEU A 123 17.99 -9.69 27.25
CA LEU A 123 18.87 -8.53 27.37
C LEU A 123 20.22 -9.08 27.85
N PRO A 124 21.33 -8.77 27.16
CA PRO A 124 22.64 -9.13 27.69
C PRO A 124 22.82 -8.46 29.07
N PRO A 125 23.52 -9.13 30.01
CA PRO A 125 23.69 -8.66 31.38
C PRO A 125 24.39 -7.30 31.48
#